data_AF-A0A4Q2J1U2-F1
#
_entry.id   AF-A0A4Q2J1U2-F1
#
_cell.length_a   1.000
_cell.length_b   1.000
_cell.length_c   1.000
_cell.angle_alpha   90.00
_cell.angle_beta   90.00
_cell.angle_gamma   90.00
#
_symmetry.space_group_name_H-M   'P 1'
#
loop_
_entity.id
_entity.type
_entity.pdbx_description
1 polymer ?
#
loop_
_entity_poly.entity_id
_entity_poly.type
_entity_poly.pdbx_seq_one_letter_code
_entity_poly.pdbx_strand_id
1 'polypeptide(L)'
;MNRIQIDRTEAGLLDESQAIEKLADRFSAAKGSILDCGFPDQLAERLAKDFQNLCKLEGHVPRLLWIDLLKCFLRMALPTWLLAHMRLTVSLRDWTLTALGGIVTDDEKILHEIKNRWQGIFHPTQTGSNEISLHIERYVKARIELSLLTYWVRGILGPQSIDATLTVRSTGKDNLSISDWLTRCRQAGENIGLSGDGQSIRTKVIPMAQAFGAWLNPSTKGQGKNIEEFLRILLRLPDSDEDDGYLLTGTKKGGFQRVVVFPGPAVLKTMLYLVAAEKMRGAIKTRGKLVLSDLENHFSKYGVDFASSVGARPQLISELSRLGFLKGSPDAGDSAELIVPDITEFK
;
A
#
# COMPACT_ATOMS: atom_id res chain seq x y z
N MET A 1 28.17 33.23 -16.60
CA MET A 1 27.39 32.25 -15.79
C MET A 1 28.20 30.98 -15.71
N ASN A 2 28.86 30.74 -14.58
CA ASN A 2 29.55 29.46 -14.33
C ASN A 2 28.48 28.38 -14.20
N ARG A 3 28.49 27.41 -15.11
CA ARG A 3 27.72 26.17 -14.94
C ARG A 3 28.21 25.51 -13.66
N ILE A 4 27.30 25.17 -12.76
CA ILE A 4 27.62 24.35 -11.58
C ILE A 4 28.28 23.07 -12.10
N GLN A 5 29.59 22.95 -11.91
CA GLN A 5 30.31 21.70 -12.17
C GLN A 5 30.06 20.80 -10.98
N ILE A 6 29.18 19.82 -11.16
CA ILE A 6 29.01 18.75 -10.18
C ILE A 6 30.13 17.75 -10.46
N ASP A 7 31.06 17.59 -9.52
CA ASP A 7 31.99 16.47 -9.53
C ASP A 7 31.16 15.19 -9.34
N ARG A 8 31.02 14.42 -10.43
CA ARG A 8 30.19 13.20 -10.46
C ARG A 8 30.71 12.14 -9.49
N THR A 9 32.02 12.11 -9.28
CA THR A 9 32.71 11.16 -8.42
C THR A 9 32.48 11.50 -6.95
N GLU A 10 32.58 12.78 -6.60
CA GLU A 10 32.37 13.27 -5.23
C GLU A 10 30.87 13.23 -4.84
N ALA A 11 29.97 13.44 -5.81
CA ALA A 11 28.53 13.35 -5.61
C ALA A 11 27.99 11.90 -5.56
N GLY A 12 28.83 10.89 -5.76
CA GLY A 12 28.42 9.49 -5.81
C GLY A 12 27.42 9.17 -6.92
N LEU A 13 27.42 9.99 -7.99
CA LEU A 13 26.54 9.81 -9.13
C LEU A 13 27.05 8.66 -9.99
N LEU A 14 26.22 7.63 -10.12
CA LEU A 14 26.52 6.46 -10.95
C LEU A 14 26.38 6.83 -12.42
N ASP A 15 27.25 6.29 -13.27
CA ASP A 15 26.95 6.25 -14.70
C ASP A 15 25.77 5.31 -14.97
N GLU A 16 25.21 5.37 -16.18
CA GLU A 16 24.03 4.59 -16.56
C GLU A 16 24.26 3.08 -16.39
N SER A 17 25.44 2.59 -16.75
CA SER A 17 25.76 1.16 -16.66
C SER A 17 25.84 0.71 -15.20
N GLN A 18 26.53 1.50 -14.36
CA GLN A 18 26.63 1.27 -12.92
C GLN A 18 25.26 1.37 -12.21
N ALA A 19 24.40 2.28 -12.65
CA ALA A 19 23.05 2.43 -12.12
C ALA A 19 22.18 1.21 -12.48
N ILE A 20 22.25 0.76 -13.73
CA ILE A 20 21.54 -0.43 -14.20
C ILE A 20 22.02 -1.68 -13.46
N GLU A 21 23.34 -1.86 -13.32
CA GLU A 21 23.92 -3.00 -12.61
C GLU A 21 23.50 -3.02 -11.15
N LYS A 22 23.64 -1.91 -10.42
CA LYS A 22 23.17 -1.83 -9.03
C LYS A 22 21.67 -2.05 -8.88
N LEU A 23 20.88 -1.60 -9.85
CA LEU A 23 19.44 -1.83 -9.85
C LEU A 23 19.13 -3.32 -10.07
N ALA A 24 19.81 -3.97 -11.01
CA ALA A 24 19.70 -5.40 -11.27
C ALA A 24 20.13 -6.25 -10.06
N ASP A 25 21.20 -5.87 -9.38
CA ASP A 25 21.66 -6.51 -8.15
C ASP A 25 20.61 -6.39 -7.04
N ARG A 26 20.05 -5.20 -6.85
CA ARG A 26 18.97 -4.97 -5.87
C ARG A 26 17.73 -5.80 -6.19
N PHE A 27 17.34 -5.89 -7.46
CA PHE A 27 16.21 -6.74 -7.85
C PHE A 27 16.51 -8.23 -7.67
N SER A 28 17.73 -8.67 -7.96
CA SER A 28 18.15 -10.06 -7.78
C SER A 28 18.19 -10.44 -6.30
N ALA A 29 18.72 -9.58 -5.44
CA ALA A 29 18.68 -9.74 -3.99
C ALA A 29 17.24 -9.73 -3.44
N ALA A 30 16.32 -9.01 -4.09
CA ALA A 30 14.92 -8.94 -3.69
C ALA A 30 14.04 -10.10 -4.19
N LYS A 31 14.56 -11.04 -5.01
CA LYS A 31 13.77 -12.17 -5.54
C LYS A 31 13.12 -13.04 -4.43
N GLY A 32 13.77 -13.16 -3.27
CA GLY A 32 13.23 -13.89 -2.11
C GLY A 32 12.19 -13.11 -1.29
N SER A 33 12.01 -11.81 -1.57
CA SER A 33 11.07 -10.92 -0.86
C SER A 33 9.67 -10.89 -1.51
N ILE A 34 9.47 -11.60 -2.62
CA ILE A 34 8.20 -11.69 -3.32
C ILE A 34 7.34 -12.73 -2.60
N LEU A 35 6.11 -12.36 -2.24
CA LEU A 35 5.14 -13.29 -1.65
C LEU A 35 4.74 -14.33 -2.71
N ASP A 36 5.27 -15.55 -2.59
CA ASP A 36 4.91 -16.67 -3.47
C ASP A 36 3.52 -17.23 -3.15
N CYS A 37 2.50 -16.54 -3.69
CA CYS A 37 1.10 -16.97 -3.61
C CYS A 37 0.70 -17.85 -4.81
N GLY A 38 1.60 -18.06 -5.78
CA GLY A 38 1.36 -18.87 -7.00
C GLY A 38 0.55 -18.20 -8.09
N PHE A 39 0.26 -16.94 -7.87
CA PHE A 39 -0.28 -16.03 -8.86
C PHE A 39 0.55 -14.74 -8.77
N PRO A 40 0.65 -13.99 -9.88
CA PRO A 40 1.26 -12.67 -9.85
C PRO A 40 0.58 -11.77 -8.81
N ASP A 41 1.39 -11.07 -8.02
CA ASP A 41 0.89 -10.10 -7.07
C ASP A 41 0.25 -8.91 -7.81
N GLN A 42 -1.07 -8.78 -7.70
CA GLN A 42 -1.83 -7.79 -8.47
C GLN A 42 -1.42 -6.35 -8.16
N LEU A 43 -1.11 -6.04 -6.91
CA LEU A 43 -0.64 -4.70 -6.53
C LEU A 43 0.75 -4.45 -7.11
N ALA A 44 1.69 -5.37 -6.91
CA ALA A 44 3.05 -5.22 -7.42
C ALA A 44 3.04 -5.07 -8.95
N GLU A 45 2.24 -5.89 -9.64
CA GLU A 45 2.07 -5.83 -11.09
C GLU A 45 1.49 -4.48 -11.54
N ARG A 46 0.47 -3.96 -10.87
CA ARG A 46 -0.09 -2.64 -11.16
C ARG A 46 0.96 -1.54 -11.00
N LEU A 47 1.65 -1.51 -9.86
CA LEU A 47 2.67 -0.50 -9.56
C LEU A 47 3.80 -0.54 -10.59
N ALA A 48 4.25 -1.75 -10.96
CA ALA A 48 5.29 -1.93 -11.98
C ALA A 48 4.83 -1.46 -13.36
N LYS A 49 3.60 -1.80 -13.78
CA LYS A 49 3.04 -1.36 -15.08
C LYS A 49 2.91 0.16 -15.15
N ASP A 50 2.44 0.81 -14.09
CA ASP A 50 2.32 2.27 -14.07
C ASP A 50 3.67 2.97 -14.02
N PHE A 51 4.62 2.45 -13.26
CA PHE A 51 5.98 2.97 -13.27
C PHE A 51 6.61 2.88 -14.68
N GLN A 52 6.46 1.74 -15.37
CA GLN A 52 6.89 1.60 -16.77
C GLN A 52 6.17 2.55 -17.73
N ASN A 53 4.87 2.82 -17.50
CA ASN A 53 4.14 3.80 -18.29
C ASN A 53 4.70 5.20 -18.08
N LEU A 54 4.98 5.60 -16.85
CA LEU A 54 5.62 6.88 -16.53
C LEU A 54 7.00 7.00 -17.17
N CYS A 55 7.86 5.99 -17.06
CA CYS A 55 9.17 6.02 -17.71
C CYS A 55 9.05 6.26 -19.23
N LYS A 56 8.05 5.68 -19.88
CA LYS A 56 7.83 5.88 -21.31
C LYS A 56 7.23 7.24 -21.66
N LEU A 57 6.65 7.97 -20.70
CA LEU A 57 6.27 9.37 -20.88
C LEU A 57 7.48 10.30 -20.87
N GLU A 58 8.62 9.86 -20.35
CA GLU A 58 9.85 10.66 -20.37
C GLU A 58 10.21 11.00 -21.83
N GLY A 59 10.49 12.28 -22.08
CA GLY A 59 10.75 12.79 -23.43
C GLY A 59 9.51 13.11 -24.28
N HIS A 60 8.31 12.67 -23.87
CA HIS A 60 7.04 12.94 -24.58
C HIS A 60 6.22 14.05 -23.93
N VAL A 61 6.54 14.41 -22.68
CA VAL A 61 5.94 15.54 -21.96
C VAL A 61 7.04 16.47 -21.44
N PRO A 62 6.72 17.75 -21.13
CA PRO A 62 7.69 18.65 -20.52
C PRO A 62 8.34 18.03 -19.28
N ARG A 63 9.66 18.17 -19.14
CA ARG A 63 10.44 17.52 -18.07
C ARG A 63 9.89 17.80 -16.67
N LEU A 64 9.49 19.05 -16.39
CA LEU A 64 8.90 19.43 -15.11
C LEU A 64 7.60 18.68 -14.85
N LEU A 65 6.73 18.58 -15.86
CA LEU A 65 5.50 17.80 -15.77
C LEU A 65 5.80 16.31 -15.51
N TRP A 66 6.76 15.72 -16.21
CA TRP A 66 7.15 14.33 -15.97
C TRP A 66 7.59 14.09 -14.52
N ILE A 67 8.42 14.99 -13.97
CA ILE A 67 8.86 14.92 -12.57
C ILE A 67 7.66 15.01 -11.62
N ASP A 68 6.70 15.90 -11.88
CA ASP A 68 5.49 16.03 -11.07
C ASP A 68 4.60 14.78 -11.12
N LEU A 69 4.45 14.17 -12.31
CA LEU A 69 3.74 12.90 -12.47
C LEU A 69 4.43 11.77 -11.68
N LEU A 70 5.75 11.66 -11.78
CA LEU A 70 6.53 10.67 -11.03
C LEU A 70 6.39 10.89 -9.52
N LYS A 71 6.49 12.14 -9.07
CA LYS A 71 6.32 12.52 -7.66
C LYS A 71 4.94 12.09 -7.14
N CYS A 72 3.87 12.43 -7.85
CA CYS A 72 2.50 12.06 -7.47
C CYS A 72 2.28 10.55 -7.48
N PHE A 73 2.85 9.84 -8.46
CA PHE A 73 2.82 8.38 -8.48
C PHE A 73 3.48 7.77 -7.24
N LEU A 74 4.68 8.22 -6.86
CA LEU A 74 5.37 7.70 -5.68
C LEU A 74 4.59 7.98 -4.38
N ARG A 75 3.93 9.13 -4.30
CA ARG A 75 3.04 9.50 -3.19
C ARG A 75 1.82 8.60 -3.06
N MET A 76 1.36 7.99 -4.15
CA MET A 76 0.28 6.99 -4.14
C MET A 76 0.83 5.57 -3.91
N ALA A 77 1.81 5.18 -4.69
CA ALA A 77 2.34 3.82 -4.77
C ALA A 77 2.96 3.35 -3.47
N LEU A 78 3.85 4.15 -2.87
CA LEU A 78 4.61 3.73 -1.69
C LEU A 78 3.73 3.61 -0.44
N PRO A 79 2.83 4.57 -0.12
CA PRO A 79 1.89 4.41 0.98
C PRO A 79 0.94 3.22 0.79
N THR A 80 0.41 3.02 -0.42
CA THR A 80 -0.46 1.88 -0.74
C THR A 80 0.28 0.56 -0.48
N TRP A 81 1.51 0.43 -1.00
CA TRP A 81 2.35 -0.74 -0.79
C TRP A 81 2.62 -1.00 0.69
N LEU A 82 3.01 0.02 1.44
CA LEU A 82 3.29 -0.09 2.86
C LEU A 82 2.06 -0.54 3.66
N LEU A 83 0.92 0.14 3.48
CA LEU A 83 -0.32 -0.18 4.19
C LEU A 83 -0.85 -1.58 3.84
N ALA A 84 -0.72 -1.99 2.58
CA ALA A 84 -1.04 -3.36 2.13
C ALA A 84 -0.18 -4.41 2.83
N HIS A 85 1.13 -4.15 3.02
CA HIS A 85 2.02 -5.06 3.75
C HIS A 85 1.75 -5.09 5.24
N MET A 86 1.42 -3.93 5.83
CA MET A 86 1.05 -3.84 7.24
C MET A 86 -0.17 -4.71 7.58
N ARG A 87 -1.15 -4.81 6.67
CA ARG A 87 -2.32 -5.69 6.82
C ARG A 87 -1.94 -7.16 6.92
N LEU A 88 -0.90 -7.62 6.22
CA LEU A 88 -0.43 -9.01 6.32
C LEU A 88 0.05 -9.36 7.73
N THR A 89 0.75 -8.45 8.41
CA THR A 89 1.16 -8.67 9.81
C THR A 89 -0.04 -8.76 10.74
N VAL A 90 -1.09 -7.97 10.48
CA VAL A 90 -2.34 -8.02 11.25
C VAL A 90 -3.05 -9.36 11.03
N SER A 91 -3.26 -9.78 9.77
CA SER A 91 -3.87 -11.07 9.44
C SER A 91 -3.07 -12.24 10.04
N LEU A 92 -1.74 -12.25 9.90
CA LEU A 92 -0.90 -13.30 10.47
C LEU A 92 -1.03 -13.39 12.00
N ARG A 93 -1.09 -12.25 12.68
CA ARG A 93 -1.34 -12.20 14.13
C ARG A 93 -2.72 -12.77 14.47
N ASP A 94 -3.76 -12.39 13.74
CA ASP A 94 -5.14 -12.84 13.98
C ASP A 94 -5.31 -14.36 13.75
N TRP A 95 -4.69 -14.89 12.68
CA TRP A 95 -4.64 -16.33 12.43
C TRP A 95 -3.85 -17.08 13.50
N THR A 96 -2.71 -16.52 13.95
CA THR A 96 -1.89 -17.12 15.02
C THR A 96 -2.67 -17.24 16.33
N LEU A 97 -3.40 -16.19 16.71
CA LEU A 97 -4.25 -16.21 17.90
C LEU A 97 -5.38 -17.24 17.79
N THR A 98 -6.03 -17.31 16.63
CA THR A 98 -7.11 -18.26 16.35
C THR A 98 -6.61 -19.70 16.37
N ALA A 99 -5.42 -19.95 15.81
CA ALA A 99 -4.76 -21.25 15.81
C ALA A 99 -4.39 -21.72 17.21
N LEU A 100 -3.82 -20.84 18.05
CA LEU A 100 -3.57 -21.13 19.48
C LEU A 100 -4.84 -21.48 20.26
N GLY A 101 -6.00 -20.98 19.82
CA GLY A 101 -7.31 -21.31 20.39
C GLY A 101 -7.89 -22.64 19.90
N GLY A 102 -7.27 -23.27 18.89
CA GLY A 102 -7.66 -24.58 18.35
C GLY A 102 -8.03 -24.58 16.85
N ILE A 103 -8.22 -23.41 16.22
CA ILE A 103 -8.76 -23.31 14.86
C ILE A 103 -7.69 -22.82 13.89
N VAL A 104 -7.30 -23.67 12.95
CA VAL A 104 -6.33 -23.32 11.89
C VAL A 104 -7.09 -22.71 10.71
N THR A 105 -6.69 -21.51 10.28
CA THR A 105 -7.19 -20.88 9.06
C THR A 105 -6.81 -21.71 7.84
N ASP A 106 -7.75 -21.93 6.94
CA ASP A 106 -7.53 -22.66 5.69
C ASP A 106 -6.69 -21.87 4.68
N ASP A 107 -6.00 -22.61 3.81
CA ASP A 107 -5.09 -22.05 2.80
C ASP A 107 -5.81 -21.15 1.79
N GLU A 108 -7.05 -21.49 1.42
CA GLU A 108 -7.84 -20.70 0.46
C GLU A 108 -8.12 -19.30 1.01
N LYS A 109 -8.52 -19.21 2.28
CA LYS A 109 -8.74 -17.94 2.99
C LYS A 109 -7.45 -17.16 3.17
N ILE A 110 -6.34 -17.82 3.54
CA ILE A 110 -5.02 -17.18 3.64
C ILE A 110 -4.63 -16.54 2.30
N LEU A 111 -4.72 -17.31 1.21
CA LEU A 111 -4.39 -16.83 -0.13
C LEU A 111 -5.33 -15.70 -0.59
N HIS A 112 -6.61 -15.81 -0.28
CA HIS A 112 -7.61 -14.77 -0.60
C HIS A 112 -7.29 -13.45 0.12
N GLU A 113 -7.01 -13.48 1.43
CA GLU A 113 -6.65 -12.28 2.20
C GLU A 113 -5.33 -11.67 1.70
N ILE A 114 -4.30 -12.48 1.42
CA ILE A 114 -3.02 -11.98 0.88
C ILE A 114 -3.20 -11.33 -0.50
N LYS A 115 -4.01 -11.95 -1.36
CA LYS A 115 -4.30 -11.45 -2.71
C LYS A 115 -5.00 -10.10 -2.68
N ASN A 116 -5.97 -9.94 -1.79
CA ASN A 116 -6.86 -8.78 -1.76
C ASN A 116 -6.45 -7.73 -0.72
N ARG A 117 -5.31 -7.91 -0.04
CA ARG A 117 -4.82 -7.07 1.07
C ARG A 117 -4.83 -5.55 0.80
N TRP A 118 -4.68 -5.15 -0.46
CA TRP A 118 -4.58 -3.75 -0.85
C TRP A 118 -5.93 -3.05 -1.05
N GLN A 119 -7.03 -3.80 -1.19
CA GLN A 119 -8.35 -3.26 -1.50
C GLN A 119 -8.91 -2.44 -0.33
N GLY A 120 -9.50 -1.29 -0.62
CA GLY A 120 -10.12 -0.41 0.39
C GLY A 120 -9.12 0.02 1.48
N ILE A 121 -7.90 0.42 1.10
CA ILE A 121 -6.93 1.05 2.02
C ILE A 121 -7.29 2.51 2.29
N PHE A 122 -7.92 3.16 1.30
CA PHE A 122 -8.26 4.56 1.34
C PHE A 122 -9.76 4.69 1.01
N HIS A 123 -10.55 5.03 2.01
CA HIS A 123 -11.97 5.35 1.80
C HIS A 123 -12.09 6.86 1.65
N PRO A 124 -12.45 7.39 0.48
CA PRO A 124 -12.60 8.83 0.33
C PRO A 124 -13.66 9.37 1.29
N THR A 125 -13.30 10.41 2.04
CA THR A 125 -14.15 10.99 3.08
C THR A 125 -14.44 12.44 2.81
N GLN A 126 -15.61 12.93 3.23
CA GLN A 126 -15.91 14.37 3.22
C GLN A 126 -15.51 15.06 4.52
N THR A 127 -15.35 14.28 5.59
CA THR A 127 -14.97 14.74 6.92
C THR A 127 -13.69 14.04 7.38
N GLY A 128 -12.99 14.66 8.34
CA GLY A 128 -11.75 14.10 8.86
C GLY A 128 -11.97 12.75 9.55
N SER A 129 -11.18 11.75 9.17
CA SER A 129 -11.15 10.41 9.78
C SER A 129 -9.78 10.14 10.43
N ASN A 130 -9.73 9.10 11.26
CA ASN A 130 -8.49 8.60 11.85
C ASN A 130 -8.02 7.28 11.21
N GLU A 131 -8.54 6.93 10.02
CA GLU A 131 -8.34 5.62 9.39
C GLU A 131 -6.85 5.26 9.21
N ILE A 132 -6.06 6.20 8.70
CA ILE A 132 -4.62 5.99 8.49
C ILE A 132 -3.91 5.75 9.83
N SER A 133 -4.25 6.51 10.87
CA SER A 133 -3.72 6.30 12.22
C SER A 133 -4.10 4.93 12.76
N LEU A 134 -5.31 4.45 12.50
CA LEU A 134 -5.76 3.12 12.93
C LEU A 134 -4.99 2.00 12.23
N HIS A 135 -4.64 2.16 10.95
CA HIS A 135 -3.78 1.19 10.26
C HIS A 135 -2.39 1.08 10.91
N ILE A 136 -1.78 2.22 11.25
CA ILE A 136 -0.49 2.26 11.96
C ILE A 136 -0.60 1.60 13.33
N GLU A 137 -1.61 1.99 14.12
CA GLU A 137 -1.83 1.47 15.46
C GLU A 137 -2.00 -0.05 15.47
N ARG A 138 -2.88 -0.57 14.59
CA ARG A 138 -3.15 -2.00 14.45
C ARG A 138 -1.90 -2.77 14.08
N TYR A 139 -1.12 -2.26 13.13
CA TYR A 139 0.12 -2.90 12.70
C TYR A 139 1.16 -2.97 13.82
N VAL A 140 1.43 -1.86 14.51
CA VAL A 140 2.43 -1.83 15.58
C VAL A 140 2.04 -2.79 16.71
N LYS A 141 0.77 -2.78 17.09
CA LYS A 141 0.24 -3.71 18.10
C LYS A 141 0.37 -5.16 17.63
N ALA A 142 -0.04 -5.45 16.40
CA ALA A 142 0.05 -6.80 15.82
C ALA A 142 1.50 -7.29 15.74
N ARG A 143 2.46 -6.44 15.38
CA ARG A 143 3.89 -6.80 15.31
C ARG A 143 4.46 -7.20 16.67
N ILE A 144 4.13 -6.45 17.71
CA ILE A 144 4.58 -6.75 19.09
C ILE A 144 3.89 -8.02 19.59
N GLU A 145 2.58 -8.12 19.42
CA GLU A 145 1.80 -9.30 19.79
C GLU A 145 2.33 -10.55 19.07
N LEU A 146 2.57 -10.50 17.76
CA LEU A 146 3.11 -11.62 16.99
C LEU A 146 4.51 -12.02 17.46
N SER A 147 5.36 -11.07 17.85
CA SER A 147 6.68 -11.36 18.41
C SER A 147 6.58 -12.13 19.74
N LEU A 148 5.65 -11.71 20.61
CA LEU A 148 5.36 -12.41 21.87
C LEU A 148 4.78 -13.80 21.64
N LEU A 149 3.82 -13.93 20.72
CA LEU A 149 3.23 -15.21 20.34
C LEU A 149 4.28 -16.17 19.79
N THR A 150 5.18 -15.67 18.94
CA THR A 150 6.30 -16.44 18.39
C THR A 150 7.23 -16.92 19.49
N TYR A 151 7.59 -16.04 20.42
CA TYR A 151 8.37 -16.41 21.60
C TYR A 151 7.68 -17.47 22.45
N TRP A 152 6.35 -17.35 22.64
CA TRP A 152 5.57 -18.30 23.43
C TRP A 152 5.53 -19.69 22.78
N VAL A 153 5.21 -19.76 21.48
CA VAL A 153 5.22 -21.02 20.71
C VAL A 153 6.60 -21.66 20.73
N ARG A 154 7.67 -20.87 20.57
CA ARG A 154 9.06 -21.34 20.67
C ARG A 154 9.36 -21.97 22.03
N GLY A 155 8.87 -21.35 23.11
CA GLY A 155 9.07 -21.84 24.48
C GLY A 155 8.37 -23.17 24.73
N ILE A 156 7.20 -23.39 24.12
CA ILE A 156 6.40 -24.61 24.29
C ILE A 156 6.91 -25.76 23.43
N LEU A 157 7.23 -25.51 22.16
CA LEU A 157 7.61 -26.54 21.19
C LEU A 157 9.12 -26.73 21.05
N GLY A 158 9.92 -25.83 21.61
CA GLY A 158 11.37 -25.82 21.52
C GLY A 158 11.91 -25.04 20.30
N PRO A 159 13.18 -24.58 20.32
CA PRO A 159 13.72 -23.67 19.31
C PRO A 159 13.70 -24.19 17.87
N GLN A 160 13.99 -25.48 17.69
CA GLN A 160 14.07 -26.11 16.36
C GLN A 160 12.71 -26.16 15.65
N SER A 161 11.60 -25.96 16.37
CA SER A 161 10.26 -25.99 15.79
C SER A 161 9.95 -24.79 14.89
N ILE A 162 10.71 -23.69 14.99
CA ILE A 162 10.41 -22.43 14.29
C ILE A 162 11.63 -21.74 13.67
N ASP A 163 12.78 -22.43 13.60
CA ASP A 163 14.03 -21.88 13.05
C ASP A 163 14.06 -21.98 11.52
N ALA A 164 13.17 -21.22 10.88
CA ALA A 164 12.98 -21.21 9.44
C ALA A 164 12.37 -19.87 8.97
N THR A 165 12.53 -19.56 7.69
CA THR A 165 11.92 -18.37 7.06
C THR A 165 10.44 -18.64 6.82
N LEU A 166 9.56 -17.75 7.32
CA LEU A 166 8.13 -17.85 7.05
C LEU A 166 7.84 -17.55 5.58
N THR A 167 7.18 -18.46 4.88
CA THR A 167 6.75 -18.30 3.48
C THR A 167 5.26 -18.57 3.33
N VAL A 168 4.66 -18.13 2.22
CA VAL A 168 3.22 -18.36 2.00
C VAL A 168 2.93 -19.85 1.76
N ARG A 169 3.71 -20.52 0.89
CA ARG A 169 3.45 -21.92 0.49
C ARG A 169 4.69 -22.82 0.40
N SER A 170 5.88 -22.23 0.35
CA SER A 170 7.10 -23.00 0.12
C SER A 170 7.47 -23.79 1.37
N THR A 171 7.59 -25.10 1.23
CA THR A 171 8.08 -26.00 2.27
C THR A 171 9.51 -26.43 1.93
N GLY A 172 10.37 -26.50 2.94
CA GLY A 172 11.78 -26.83 2.78
C GLY A 172 12.49 -26.81 4.13
N LYS A 173 13.75 -27.27 4.19
CA LYS A 173 14.50 -27.31 5.45
C LYS A 173 14.62 -25.94 6.12
N ASP A 174 14.72 -24.88 5.32
CA ASP A 174 14.89 -23.50 5.78
C ASP A 174 13.61 -22.65 5.66
N ASN A 175 12.48 -23.27 5.29
CA ASN A 175 11.22 -22.59 5.03
C ASN A 175 10.07 -23.19 5.85
N LEU A 176 9.26 -22.32 6.46
CA LEU A 176 8.04 -22.68 7.18
C LEU A 176 6.86 -22.04 6.47
N SER A 177 5.92 -22.85 5.96
CA SER A 177 4.70 -22.29 5.37
C SER A 177 3.81 -21.64 6.45
N ILE A 178 2.93 -20.71 6.07
CA ILE A 178 1.96 -20.12 7.01
C ILE A 178 1.09 -21.23 7.62
N SER A 179 0.66 -22.21 6.84
CA SER A 179 -0.18 -23.32 7.29
C SER A 179 0.52 -24.22 8.29
N ASP A 180 1.81 -24.50 8.07
CA ASP A 180 2.64 -25.23 9.03
C ASP A 180 2.86 -24.42 10.31
N TRP A 181 3.09 -23.11 10.19
CA TRP A 181 3.16 -22.20 11.33
C TRP A 181 1.88 -22.26 12.18
N LEU A 182 0.70 -22.12 11.56
CA LEU A 182 -0.57 -22.19 12.26
C LEU A 182 -0.82 -23.57 12.89
N THR A 183 -0.40 -24.65 12.23
CA THR A 183 -0.48 -26.00 12.81
C THR A 183 0.38 -26.12 14.07
N ARG A 184 1.60 -25.56 14.06
CA ARG A 184 2.47 -25.48 15.24
C ARG A 184 1.85 -24.60 16.33
N CYS A 185 1.22 -23.48 15.98
CA CYS A 185 0.48 -22.68 16.94
C CYS A 185 -0.64 -23.47 17.62
N ARG A 186 -1.42 -24.25 16.86
CA ARG A 186 -2.44 -25.13 17.43
C ARG A 186 -1.84 -26.14 18.40
N GLN A 187 -0.80 -26.85 17.98
CA GLN A 187 -0.10 -27.82 18.83
C GLN A 187 0.43 -27.18 20.12
N ALA A 188 0.99 -25.97 20.03
CA ALA A 188 1.45 -25.24 21.20
C ALA A 188 0.28 -24.92 22.14
N GLY A 189 -0.87 -24.47 21.60
CA GLY A 189 -2.08 -24.22 22.36
C GLY A 189 -2.60 -25.46 23.09
N GLU A 190 -2.68 -26.60 22.38
CA GLU A 190 -3.09 -27.91 22.93
C GLU A 190 -2.19 -28.35 24.09
N ASN A 191 -0.87 -28.22 23.95
CA ASN A 191 0.11 -28.63 24.98
C ASN A 191 -0.06 -27.91 26.32
N ILE A 192 -0.57 -26.67 26.31
CA ILE A 192 -0.80 -25.87 27.52
C ILE A 192 -2.28 -25.71 27.86
N GLY A 193 -3.16 -26.47 27.19
CA GLY A 193 -4.60 -26.45 27.45
C GLY A 193 -5.26 -25.10 27.14
N LEU A 194 -4.77 -24.35 26.15
CA LEU A 194 -5.47 -23.17 25.65
C LEU A 194 -6.68 -23.60 24.81
N SER A 195 -7.82 -23.00 25.10
CA SER A 195 -9.04 -23.11 24.30
C SER A 195 -9.77 -21.77 24.30
N GLY A 196 -10.47 -21.49 23.21
CA GLY A 196 -11.26 -20.26 23.04
C GLY A 196 -11.05 -19.63 21.67
N ASP A 197 -11.76 -18.52 21.42
CA ASP A 197 -11.56 -17.74 20.21
C ASP A 197 -10.26 -16.91 20.26
N GLY A 198 -9.83 -16.41 19.10
CA GLY A 198 -8.61 -15.61 19.02
C GLY A 198 -8.62 -14.38 19.95
N GLN A 199 -9.78 -13.80 20.24
CA GLN A 199 -9.92 -12.65 21.13
C GLN A 199 -9.70 -13.02 22.61
N SER A 200 -10.16 -14.19 23.03
CA SER A 200 -9.91 -14.76 24.36
C SER A 200 -8.42 -15.00 24.56
N ILE A 201 -7.74 -15.57 23.56
CA ILE A 201 -6.28 -15.75 23.59
C ILE A 201 -5.59 -14.38 23.63
N ARG A 202 -6.03 -13.42 22.82
CA ARG A 202 -5.46 -12.08 22.77
C ARG A 202 -5.50 -11.37 24.12
N THR A 203 -6.59 -11.54 24.86
CA THR A 203 -6.75 -10.95 26.20
C THR A 203 -5.65 -11.40 27.18
N LYS A 204 -5.10 -12.60 27.00
CA LYS A 204 -3.95 -13.10 27.78
C LYS A 204 -2.62 -12.47 27.35
N VAL A 205 -2.48 -12.11 26.07
CA VAL A 205 -1.27 -11.51 25.49
C VAL A 205 -1.17 -10.00 25.79
N ILE A 206 -2.32 -9.30 25.84
CA ILE A 206 -2.38 -7.85 26.03
C ILE A 206 -1.57 -7.36 27.25
N PRO A 207 -1.69 -7.96 28.45
CA PRO A 207 -0.91 -7.54 29.61
C PRO A 207 0.61 -7.59 29.38
N MET A 208 1.10 -8.60 28.66
CA MET A 208 2.51 -8.71 28.30
C MET A 208 2.90 -7.67 27.25
N ALA A 209 2.03 -7.43 26.26
CA ALA A 209 2.25 -6.46 25.21
C ALA A 209 2.28 -5.02 25.75
N GLN A 210 1.51 -4.72 26.80
CA GLN A 210 1.50 -3.41 27.47
C GLN A 210 2.86 -3.01 28.08
N ALA A 211 3.73 -3.97 28.38
CA ALA A 211 5.10 -3.67 28.83
C ALA A 211 5.93 -2.94 27.75
N PHE A 212 5.53 -3.04 26.48
CA PHE A 212 6.23 -2.40 25.37
C PHE A 212 5.64 -1.01 25.12
N GLY A 213 6.44 0.04 25.33
CA GLY A 213 5.99 1.43 25.16
C GLY A 213 5.42 1.74 23.77
N ALA A 214 5.92 1.07 22.72
CA ALA A 214 5.40 1.20 21.35
C ALA A 214 4.02 0.54 21.17
N TRP A 215 3.64 -0.46 21.97
CA TRP A 215 2.28 -1.03 21.94
C TRP A 215 1.28 -0.07 22.60
N LEU A 216 1.66 0.55 23.72
CA LEU A 216 0.84 1.54 24.43
C LEU A 216 0.67 2.84 23.66
N ASN A 217 1.73 3.33 23.02
CA ASN A 217 1.72 4.59 22.28
C ASN A 217 2.31 4.43 20.86
N PRO A 218 1.61 3.75 19.93
CA PRO A 218 2.13 3.46 18.59
C PRO A 218 2.52 4.69 17.77
N SER A 219 1.79 5.80 17.90
CA SER A 219 2.04 7.03 17.15
C SER A 219 3.27 7.81 17.62
N THR A 220 3.68 7.65 18.89
CA THR A 220 4.76 8.47 19.48
C THR A 220 6.03 7.69 19.80
N LYS A 221 5.99 6.35 19.77
CA LYS A 221 7.13 5.49 20.12
C LYS A 221 7.41 4.41 19.07
N GLY A 222 8.68 4.05 18.95
CA GLY A 222 9.14 2.96 18.09
C GLY A 222 8.92 3.23 16.60
N GLN A 223 8.70 2.15 15.84
CA GLN A 223 8.54 2.24 14.38
C GLN A 223 7.26 2.93 13.92
N GLY A 224 6.21 2.97 14.74
CA GLY A 224 4.95 3.61 14.38
C GLY A 224 5.12 5.11 14.11
N LYS A 225 5.92 5.81 14.93
CA LYS A 225 6.32 7.21 14.68
C LYS A 225 6.97 7.40 13.31
N ASN A 226 7.88 6.51 12.93
CA ASN A 226 8.59 6.59 11.65
C ASN A 226 7.65 6.33 10.47
N ILE A 227 6.74 5.36 10.61
CA ILE A 227 5.70 5.07 9.61
C ILE A 227 4.77 6.27 9.47
N GLU A 228 4.34 6.85 10.59
CA GLU A 228 3.52 8.05 10.60
C GLU A 228 4.22 9.20 9.88
N GLU A 229 5.50 9.48 10.19
CA GLU A 229 6.27 10.52 9.50
C GLU A 229 6.39 10.25 8.00
N PHE A 230 6.72 9.01 7.62
CA PHE A 230 6.84 8.60 6.22
C PHE A 230 5.52 8.81 5.46
N LEU A 231 4.40 8.36 6.03
CA LEU A 231 3.08 8.56 5.44
C LEU A 231 2.72 10.04 5.42
N ARG A 232 3.10 10.84 6.43
CA ARG A 232 2.82 12.28 6.48
C ARG A 232 3.50 13.00 5.33
N ILE A 233 4.76 12.67 5.08
CA ILE A 233 5.56 13.27 4.01
C ILE A 233 5.00 12.89 2.64
N LEU A 234 4.65 11.61 2.44
CA LEU A 234 4.22 11.12 1.14
C LEU A 234 2.77 11.40 0.82
N LEU A 235 1.85 11.17 1.75
CA LEU A 235 0.43 11.45 1.53
C LEU A 235 0.10 12.95 1.65
N ARG A 236 1.07 13.72 2.19
CA ARG A 236 1.05 15.16 2.47
C ARG A 236 -0.14 15.60 3.33
N LEU A 237 0.13 15.87 4.59
CA LEU A 237 -0.67 16.83 5.36
C LEU A 237 -0.16 18.23 4.95
N PRO A 238 -0.97 19.10 4.31
CA PRO A 238 -0.48 20.35 3.75
C PRO A 238 -0.08 21.33 4.85
N ASP A 239 1.22 21.68 4.88
CA ASP A 239 1.73 22.89 5.56
C ASP A 239 2.02 24.03 4.57
N SER A 240 1.82 23.83 3.25
CA SER A 240 2.08 24.82 2.20
C SER A 240 0.94 24.93 1.19
N ASP A 241 0.55 26.16 0.84
CA ASP A 241 -0.59 26.50 -0.02
C ASP A 241 -0.39 26.17 -1.53
N GLU A 242 0.73 25.60 -1.96
CA GLU A 242 1.09 25.49 -3.39
C GLU A 242 1.26 24.06 -3.98
N ASP A 243 1.07 22.97 -3.21
CA ASP A 243 1.27 21.59 -3.74
C ASP A 243 -0.05 20.81 -3.88
N ASP A 244 -0.50 20.65 -5.13
CA ASP A 244 -1.73 19.95 -5.52
C ASP A 244 -1.60 18.41 -5.53
N GLY A 245 -0.44 17.85 -5.18
CA GLY A 245 -0.14 16.42 -5.28
C GLY A 245 -0.44 15.60 -4.02
N TYR A 246 -1.50 15.92 -3.28
CA TYR A 246 -1.89 15.22 -2.05
C TYR A 246 -2.92 14.11 -2.31
N LEU A 247 -2.97 13.11 -1.43
CA LEU A 247 -4.12 12.19 -1.32
C LEU A 247 -4.90 12.45 -0.02
N LEU A 248 -4.26 13.10 0.96
CA LEU A 248 -4.87 13.45 2.22
C LEU A 248 -4.89 14.96 2.36
N THR A 249 -5.97 15.51 2.90
CA THR A 249 -5.97 16.88 3.39
C THR A 249 -6.15 16.88 4.90
N GLY A 250 -5.30 17.66 5.57
CA GLY A 250 -5.38 17.83 7.01
C GLY A 250 -6.46 18.85 7.35
N THR A 251 -7.23 18.59 8.40
CA THR A 251 -7.82 19.70 9.15
C THR A 251 -6.68 20.35 9.94
N LYS A 252 -6.53 21.68 9.87
CA LYS A 252 -5.36 22.49 10.30
C LYS A 252 -4.80 22.22 11.73
N LYS A 253 -5.46 21.38 12.55
CA LYS A 253 -5.02 20.94 13.89
C LYS A 253 -5.48 19.49 14.14
N GLY A 254 -4.63 18.49 13.87
CA GLY A 254 -4.97 17.09 14.20
C GLY A 254 -4.07 15.97 13.66
N GLY A 255 -3.11 16.22 12.78
CA GLY A 255 -2.30 15.16 12.16
C GLY A 255 -3.18 14.09 11.49
N PHE A 256 -2.78 12.82 11.53
CA PHE A 256 -3.57 11.70 11.00
C PHE A 256 -4.85 11.37 11.76
N GLN A 257 -5.17 12.06 12.85
CA GLN A 257 -6.40 11.80 13.60
C GLN A 257 -7.63 12.43 12.94
N ARG A 258 -7.43 13.38 12.02
CA ARG A 258 -8.51 14.11 11.32
C ARG A 258 -8.09 14.44 9.90
N VAL A 259 -7.84 13.40 9.11
CA VAL A 259 -7.50 13.50 7.68
C VAL A 259 -8.71 13.25 6.81
N VAL A 260 -8.88 14.08 5.79
CA VAL A 260 -9.81 13.83 4.69
C VAL A 260 -9.04 13.07 3.63
N VAL A 261 -9.58 11.93 3.19
CA VAL A 261 -9.00 11.13 2.10
C VAL A 261 -9.62 11.61 0.79
N PHE A 262 -8.86 12.28 -0.06
CA PHE A 262 -9.31 12.69 -1.38
C PHE A 262 -8.13 13.08 -2.28
N PRO A 263 -8.06 12.62 -3.55
CA PRO A 263 -6.95 12.98 -4.44
C PRO A 263 -7.00 14.46 -4.85
N GLY A 264 -5.89 15.16 -4.67
CA GLY A 264 -5.69 16.51 -5.14
C GLY A 264 -5.49 16.61 -6.66
N PRO A 265 -5.48 17.83 -7.21
CA PRO A 265 -5.46 18.05 -8.66
C PRO A 265 -4.31 17.36 -9.41
N ALA A 266 -3.10 17.36 -8.84
CA ALA A 266 -1.95 16.74 -9.50
C ALA A 266 -1.99 15.20 -9.42
N VAL A 267 -2.60 14.62 -8.38
CA VAL A 267 -2.86 13.17 -8.30
C VAL A 267 -3.91 12.77 -9.33
N LEU A 268 -5.01 13.53 -9.46
CA LEU A 268 -6.03 13.32 -10.49
C LEU A 268 -5.42 13.39 -11.90
N LYS A 269 -4.62 14.43 -12.18
CA LYS A 269 -3.88 14.56 -13.45
C LYS A 269 -2.99 13.34 -13.69
N THR A 270 -2.21 12.93 -12.69
CA THR A 270 -1.32 11.76 -12.80
C THR A 270 -2.09 10.49 -13.14
N MET A 271 -3.21 10.27 -12.46
CA MET A 271 -4.03 9.09 -12.71
C MET A 271 -4.62 9.07 -14.13
N LEU A 272 -5.09 10.23 -14.63
CA LEU A 272 -5.56 10.34 -16.02
C LEU A 272 -4.49 9.93 -17.04
N TYR A 273 -3.25 10.36 -16.85
CA TYR A 273 -2.12 9.95 -17.69
C TYR A 273 -1.88 8.44 -17.65
N LEU A 274 -1.90 7.84 -16.46
CA LEU A 274 -1.70 6.40 -16.27
C LEU A 274 -2.81 5.57 -16.94
N VAL A 275 -4.06 5.99 -16.76
CA VAL A 275 -5.23 5.30 -17.35
C VAL A 275 -5.19 5.40 -18.88
N ALA A 276 -4.87 6.57 -19.43
CA ALA A 276 -4.74 6.73 -20.88
C ALA A 276 -3.59 5.89 -21.45
N ALA A 277 -2.44 5.86 -20.77
CA ALA A 277 -1.31 5.01 -21.18
C ALA A 277 -1.68 3.51 -21.17
N GLU A 278 -2.47 3.05 -20.18
CA GLU A 278 -3.00 1.68 -20.16
C GLU A 278 -3.95 1.43 -21.33
N LYS A 279 -4.91 2.33 -21.58
CA LYS A 279 -5.89 2.19 -22.67
C LYS A 279 -5.26 2.12 -24.05
N MET A 280 -4.25 2.95 -24.32
CA MET A 280 -3.56 2.95 -25.61
C MET A 280 -2.84 1.63 -25.90
N ARG A 281 -2.38 0.94 -24.86
CA ARG A 281 -1.68 -0.35 -24.95
C ARG A 281 -2.60 -1.56 -24.87
N GLY A 282 -3.85 -1.38 -24.45
CA GLY A 282 -4.85 -2.42 -24.47
C GLY A 282 -5.16 -2.91 -25.90
N ALA A 283 -5.84 -4.05 -25.99
CA ALA A 283 -6.32 -4.58 -27.26
C ALA A 283 -7.14 -3.51 -28.02
N ILE A 284 -7.23 -3.60 -29.35
CA ILE A 284 -7.94 -2.61 -30.20
C ILE A 284 -9.36 -2.33 -29.68
N LYS A 285 -10.03 -3.34 -29.11
CA LYS A 285 -11.38 -3.22 -28.51
C LYS A 285 -11.46 -2.33 -27.25
N THR A 286 -10.36 -2.11 -26.54
CA THR A 286 -10.31 -1.29 -25.30
C THR A 286 -9.75 0.12 -25.52
N ARG A 287 -9.36 0.48 -26.76
CA ARG A 287 -8.87 1.82 -27.16
C ARG A 287 -9.98 2.88 -27.29
N GLY A 288 -11.11 2.68 -26.62
CA GLY A 288 -12.21 3.63 -26.58
C GLY A 288 -11.85 4.90 -25.81
N LYS A 289 -12.76 5.88 -25.84
CA LYS A 289 -12.67 7.12 -25.06
C LYS A 289 -12.41 6.81 -23.58
N LEU A 290 -11.62 7.66 -22.92
CA LEU A 290 -11.44 7.60 -21.48
C LEU A 290 -12.73 8.06 -20.80
N VAL A 291 -13.25 7.29 -19.84
CA VAL A 291 -14.47 7.61 -19.11
C VAL A 291 -14.26 7.53 -17.59
N LEU A 292 -15.19 8.11 -16.83
CA LEU A 292 -15.15 8.15 -15.37
C LEU A 292 -14.90 6.77 -14.73
N SER A 293 -15.59 5.73 -15.21
CA SER A 293 -15.43 4.38 -14.69
C SER A 293 -14.02 3.81 -14.89
N ASP A 294 -13.29 4.21 -15.93
CA ASP A 294 -11.88 3.78 -16.09
C ASP A 294 -11.00 4.39 -14.99
N LEU A 295 -11.23 5.67 -14.68
CA LEU A 295 -10.49 6.39 -13.65
C LEU A 295 -10.78 5.80 -12.26
N GLU A 296 -12.04 5.57 -11.93
CA GLU A 296 -12.46 4.95 -10.67
C GLU A 296 -11.88 3.53 -10.54
N ASN A 297 -11.95 2.73 -11.61
CA ASN A 297 -11.36 1.39 -11.64
C ASN A 297 -9.84 1.41 -11.49
N HIS A 298 -9.16 2.45 -11.96
CA HIS A 298 -7.70 2.55 -11.80
C HIS A 298 -7.33 3.00 -10.39
N PHE A 299 -8.06 3.95 -9.81
CA PHE A 299 -7.93 4.30 -8.40
C PHE A 299 -8.22 3.11 -7.49
N SER A 300 -9.21 2.29 -7.84
CA SER A 300 -9.50 1.08 -7.10
C SER A 300 -8.27 0.19 -7.09
N LYS A 301 -7.52 -0.01 -8.19
CA LYS A 301 -6.24 -0.77 -8.19
C LYS A 301 -5.13 -0.23 -7.24
N TYR A 302 -5.30 0.97 -6.67
CA TYR A 302 -4.46 1.58 -5.62
C TYR A 302 -5.12 1.55 -4.23
N GLY A 303 -6.19 0.79 -4.06
CA GLY A 303 -6.93 0.69 -2.81
C GLY A 303 -7.80 1.90 -2.48
N VAL A 304 -8.01 2.83 -3.42
CA VAL A 304 -8.91 3.98 -3.26
C VAL A 304 -10.30 3.59 -3.77
N ASP A 305 -11.27 3.51 -2.87
CA ASP A 305 -12.62 3.04 -3.21
C ASP A 305 -13.64 4.18 -3.18
N PHE A 306 -13.96 4.77 -4.34
CA PHE A 306 -14.98 5.82 -4.45
C PHE A 306 -16.41 5.33 -4.20
N ALA A 307 -16.66 4.01 -4.23
CA ALA A 307 -17.97 3.46 -3.93
C ALA A 307 -18.24 3.34 -2.43
N SER A 308 -17.20 3.45 -1.58
CA SER A 308 -17.32 3.28 -0.14
C SER A 308 -18.03 4.42 0.58
N SER A 309 -18.25 5.56 -0.10
CA SER A 309 -18.80 6.78 0.49
C SER A 309 -19.73 7.48 -0.50
N VAL A 310 -20.99 7.68 -0.08
CA VAL A 310 -22.09 8.24 -0.90
C VAL A 310 -21.70 9.59 -1.55
N GLY A 311 -20.86 10.38 -0.87
CA GLY A 311 -20.45 11.70 -1.31
C GLY A 311 -19.15 11.76 -2.12
N ALA A 312 -18.40 10.66 -2.20
CA ALA A 312 -17.07 10.65 -2.82
C ALA A 312 -17.12 10.81 -4.33
N ARG A 313 -18.01 10.06 -5.01
CA ARG A 313 -18.16 10.12 -6.46
C ARG A 313 -18.68 11.48 -6.96
N PRO A 314 -19.73 12.08 -6.38
CA PRO A 314 -20.14 13.44 -6.75
C PRO A 314 -19.02 14.48 -6.59
N GLN A 315 -18.22 14.37 -5.53
CA GLN A 315 -17.07 15.24 -5.31
C GLN A 315 -15.99 15.03 -6.39
N LEU A 316 -15.72 13.77 -6.78
CA LEU A 316 -14.79 13.46 -7.88
C LEU A 316 -15.23 14.10 -9.20
N ILE A 317 -16.51 13.99 -9.55
CA ILE A 317 -17.07 14.61 -10.75
C ILE A 317 -16.94 16.14 -10.69
N SER A 318 -17.24 16.74 -9.53
CA SER A 318 -17.11 18.18 -9.33
C SER A 318 -15.67 18.67 -9.50
N GLU A 319 -14.69 17.97 -8.92
CA GLU A 319 -13.28 18.32 -9.05
C GLU A 319 -12.77 18.13 -10.49
N LEU A 320 -13.13 17.03 -11.16
CA LEU A 320 -12.79 16.81 -12.57
C LEU A 320 -13.37 17.90 -13.48
N SER A 321 -14.61 18.34 -13.22
CA SER A 321 -15.23 19.45 -13.94
C SER A 321 -14.52 20.78 -13.65
N ARG A 322 -14.19 21.06 -12.39
CA ARG A 322 -13.48 22.28 -11.96
C ARG A 322 -12.09 22.39 -12.61
N LEU A 323 -11.40 21.25 -12.75
CA LEU A 323 -10.08 21.16 -13.38
C LEU A 323 -10.12 21.10 -14.91
N GLY A 324 -11.31 21.08 -15.52
CA GLY A 324 -11.47 21.02 -16.98
C GLY A 324 -11.15 19.65 -17.58
N PHE A 325 -11.16 18.58 -16.79
CA PHE A 325 -10.88 17.21 -17.24
C PHE A 325 -12.13 16.46 -17.69
N LEU A 326 -13.33 17.02 -17.49
CA LEU A 326 -14.59 16.40 -17.88
C LEU A 326 -15.11 17.00 -19.19
N LYS A 327 -15.46 16.15 -20.15
CA LYS A 327 -15.99 16.52 -21.46
C LYS A 327 -17.48 16.15 -21.54
N GLY A 328 -18.34 17.16 -21.48
CA GLY A 328 -19.80 16.99 -21.56
C GLY A 328 -20.50 17.19 -20.20
N SER A 329 -21.75 16.74 -20.09
CA SER A 329 -22.53 16.91 -18.85
C SER A 329 -22.10 15.93 -17.76
N PRO A 330 -21.96 16.38 -16.50
CA PRO A 330 -21.82 15.54 -15.31
C PRO A 330 -22.88 14.42 -15.17
N ASP A 331 -24.03 14.57 -15.82
CA ASP A 331 -25.16 13.63 -15.74
C ASP A 331 -24.95 12.33 -16.54
N ALA A 332 -23.86 12.21 -17.30
CA ALA A 332 -23.54 11.03 -18.09
C ALA A 332 -23.10 9.79 -17.27
N GLY A 333 -23.07 9.91 -15.94
CA GLY A 333 -22.79 8.80 -15.03
C GLY A 333 -21.44 8.14 -15.30
N ASP A 334 -21.42 6.81 -15.42
CA ASP A 334 -20.19 6.01 -15.63
C ASP A 334 -19.49 6.30 -16.96
N SER A 335 -20.23 6.87 -17.92
CA SER A 335 -19.78 7.11 -19.30
C SER A 335 -19.33 8.56 -19.55
N ALA A 336 -19.24 9.39 -18.50
CA ALA A 336 -18.73 10.75 -18.63
C ALA A 336 -17.31 10.73 -19.21
N GLU A 337 -17.13 11.37 -20.38
CA GLU A 337 -15.87 11.38 -21.12
C GLU A 337 -14.84 12.25 -20.38
N LEU A 338 -13.61 11.76 -20.28
CA LEU A 338 -12.50 12.44 -19.63
C LEU A 338 -11.44 12.87 -20.63
N ILE A 339 -10.80 14.00 -20.35
CA ILE A 339 -9.72 14.57 -21.14
C ILE A 339 -8.41 14.37 -20.38
N VAL A 340 -7.39 13.87 -21.08
CA VAL A 340 -6.02 13.89 -20.54
C VAL A 340 -5.34 15.18 -20.99
N PRO A 341 -4.85 16.00 -20.05
CA PRO A 341 -4.21 17.26 -20.39
C PRO A 341 -2.99 17.05 -21.29
N ASP A 342 -2.79 17.95 -22.26
CA ASP A 342 -1.52 18.13 -23.00
C ASP A 342 -0.98 16.94 -23.81
N ILE A 343 -1.77 15.88 -24.04
CA ILE A 343 -1.38 14.79 -24.95
C ILE A 343 -1.94 15.07 -26.34
N THR A 344 -1.24 15.93 -27.09
CA THR A 344 -1.43 16.02 -28.53
C THR A 344 -0.65 14.89 -29.19
N GLU A 345 -1.29 13.72 -29.29
CA GLU A 345 -0.85 12.53 -30.05
C GLU A 345 0.43 11.84 -29.54
N PHE A 346 0.28 10.71 -28.84
CA PHE A 346 1.31 9.67 -28.88
C PHE A 346 1.38 9.13 -30.31
N LYS A 347 2.29 9.65 -31.12
CA LYS A 347 2.64 9.05 -32.41
C LYS A 347 3.68 7.96 -32.23
#